data_AF-C5B4I3-F1
#
_entry.id   AF-C5B4I3-F1
#
_cell.length_a   1.000
_cell.length_b   1.000
_cell.length_c   1.000
_cell.angle_alpha   90.00
_cell.angle_beta   90.00
_cell.angle_gamma   90.00
#
_symmetry.space_group_name_H-M   'P 1'
#
loop_
_entity.id
_entity.type
_entity.pdbx_description
1 polymer ?
#
loop_
_entity_poly.entity_id
_entity_poly.type
_entity_poly.pdbx_seq_one_letter_code
_entity_poly.pdbx_strand_id
1 'polypeptide(L)'
;MSGLLLGDKEMAHWFDTRPVFVRAAVTDDFREGTADYTALSERIATTRIEDAHKLVASEADLFRGMGRARRLRFLAWAAQRSTPDRPSAWARLFEKSDEGEEGSGANDVVDLFVDDIRAMQGPLAELTVRLIGDAENVRIVSRAAQDIVEAPAPAGGMP
;
A
#
# COMPACT_ATOMS: atom_id res chain seq x y z
N MET A 1 1.43 -9.15 -15.75
CA MET A 1 1.04 -8.87 -14.35
C MET A 1 1.83 -7.67 -13.89
N SER A 2 1.19 -6.52 -13.62
CA SER A 2 1.90 -5.33 -13.14
C SER A 2 2.41 -5.59 -11.72
N GLY A 3 3.74 -5.51 -11.54
CA GLY A 3 4.39 -5.60 -10.24
C GLY A 3 4.16 -4.33 -9.42
N LEU A 4 4.20 -4.45 -8.09
CA LEU A 4 4.24 -3.28 -7.21
C LEU A 4 5.59 -2.59 -7.40
N LEU A 5 5.58 -1.33 -7.84
CA LEU A 5 6.78 -0.50 -7.94
C LEU A 5 6.76 0.56 -6.83
N LEU A 6 7.86 0.63 -6.07
CA LEU A 6 8.06 1.53 -4.93
C LEU A 6 9.25 2.50 -5.12
N GLY A 7 9.88 2.53 -6.30
CA GLY A 7 10.96 3.47 -6.62
C GLY A 7 10.49 4.93 -6.57
N ASP A 8 11.41 5.87 -6.32
CA ASP A 8 11.05 7.30 -6.15
C ASP A 8 10.32 7.87 -7.35
N LYS A 9 10.74 7.53 -8.59
CA LYS A 9 10.10 8.01 -9.81
C LYS A 9 8.68 7.48 -9.95
N GLU A 10 8.47 6.19 -9.66
CA GLU A 10 7.17 5.55 -9.72
C GLU A 10 6.24 6.08 -8.63
N MET A 11 6.79 6.36 -7.44
CA MET A 11 6.05 6.98 -6.35
C MET A 11 5.66 8.41 -6.66
N ALA A 12 6.55 9.22 -7.26
CA ALA A 12 6.24 10.59 -7.67
C ALA A 12 5.12 10.60 -8.72
N HIS A 13 5.24 9.76 -9.75
CA HIS A 13 4.19 9.62 -10.77
C HIS A 13 2.86 9.12 -10.18
N TRP A 14 2.90 8.13 -9.29
CA TRP A 14 1.71 7.65 -8.60
C TRP A 14 1.06 8.77 -7.80
N PHE A 15 1.83 9.50 -7.00
CA PHE A 15 1.36 10.58 -6.14
C PHE A 15 0.71 11.70 -6.98
N ASP A 16 1.37 12.17 -8.04
CA ASP A 16 0.88 13.26 -8.88
C ASP A 16 -0.46 12.95 -9.56
N THR A 17 -0.69 11.67 -9.89
CA THR A 17 -1.93 11.20 -10.53
C THR A 17 -3.06 10.94 -9.55
N ARG A 18 -2.84 11.04 -8.23
CA ARG A 18 -3.90 10.81 -7.24
C ARG A 18 -4.80 12.04 -7.04
N PRO A 19 -6.08 11.84 -6.68
CA PRO A 19 -6.94 12.93 -6.23
C PRO A 19 -6.35 13.72 -5.05
N VAL A 20 -6.66 15.01 -4.97
CA VAL A 20 -6.11 15.93 -3.96
C VAL A 20 -6.26 15.42 -2.53
N PHE A 21 -7.40 14.82 -2.18
CA PHE A 21 -7.65 14.30 -0.84
C PHE A 21 -6.78 13.08 -0.49
N VAL A 22 -6.44 12.23 -1.48
CA VAL A 22 -5.49 11.12 -1.29
C VAL A 22 -4.09 11.66 -1.10
N ARG A 23 -3.69 12.64 -1.91
CA ARG A 23 -2.39 13.30 -1.78
C ARG A 23 -2.24 13.89 -0.38
N ALA A 24 -3.22 14.69 0.07
CA ALA A 24 -3.22 15.30 1.40
C ALA A 24 -3.01 14.30 2.56
N ALA A 25 -3.51 13.07 2.44
CA ALA A 25 -3.38 12.04 3.47
C ALA A 25 -1.98 11.38 3.53
N VAL A 26 -1.20 11.50 2.46
CA VAL A 26 0.12 10.87 2.32
C VAL A 26 1.25 11.89 2.13
N THR A 27 0.94 13.19 2.02
CA THR A 27 1.91 14.29 1.80
C THR A 27 2.97 14.36 2.88
N ASP A 28 2.59 14.25 4.15
CA ASP A 28 3.53 14.43 5.29
C ASP A 28 4.56 13.29 5.40
N ASP A 29 4.26 12.15 4.79
CA ASP A 29 5.05 10.92 4.83
C ASP A 29 5.59 10.51 3.44
N PHE A 30 5.43 11.38 2.44
CA PHE A 30 6.09 11.24 1.14
C PHE A 30 7.56 11.69 1.28
N ARG A 31 8.34 10.96 2.09
CA ARG A 31 9.77 11.17 2.13
C ARG A 31 10.39 10.58 0.87
N GLU A 32 11.18 11.38 0.16
CA GLU A 32 12.25 10.86 -0.70
C GLU A 32 13.09 9.93 0.17
N GLY A 33 13.03 8.64 -0.15
CA GLY A 33 13.75 7.64 0.64
C GLY A 33 15.22 7.72 0.27
N THR A 34 16.12 7.67 1.25
CA THR A 34 17.55 7.45 1.00
C THR A 34 17.86 6.00 0.61
N ALA A 35 16.88 5.10 0.76
CA ALA A 35 16.99 3.68 0.47
C ALA A 35 16.38 3.35 -0.91
N ASP A 36 17.09 2.54 -1.69
CA ASP A 36 16.59 2.00 -2.95
C ASP A 36 15.59 0.85 -2.67
N TYR A 37 14.31 1.09 -2.96
CA TYR A 37 13.23 0.12 -2.79
C TYR A 37 13.02 -0.80 -4.01
N THR A 38 13.91 -0.76 -5.02
CA THR A 38 13.81 -1.61 -6.20
C THR A 38 13.88 -3.10 -5.83
N ALA A 39 14.86 -3.49 -5.01
CA ALA A 39 15.00 -4.87 -4.56
C ALA A 39 13.80 -5.35 -3.71
N LEU A 40 13.24 -4.46 -2.87
CA LEU A 40 12.03 -4.77 -2.11
C LEU A 40 10.83 -4.95 -3.04
N SER A 41 10.70 -4.13 -4.08
CA SER A 41 9.64 -4.21 -5.08
C SER A 41 9.65 -5.57 -5.81
N GLU A 42 10.83 -6.05 -6.21
CA GLU A 42 10.99 -7.37 -6.85
C GLU A 42 10.64 -8.53 -5.91
N ARG A 43 11.06 -8.44 -4.64
CA ARG A 43 10.69 -9.42 -3.61
C ARG A 43 9.19 -9.45 -3.37
N ILE A 44 8.53 -8.29 -3.27
CA ILE A 44 7.07 -8.22 -3.14
C ILE A 44 6.38 -8.83 -4.37
N ALA A 45 6.86 -8.53 -5.59
CA ALA A 45 6.27 -9.04 -6.82
C ALA A 45 6.31 -10.58 -6.92
N THR A 46 7.32 -11.21 -6.34
CA THR A 46 7.51 -12.67 -6.33
C THR A 46 6.93 -13.34 -5.09
N THR A 47 6.55 -12.57 -4.06
CA THR A 47 5.99 -13.09 -2.81
C THR A 47 4.53 -13.48 -2.97
N ARG A 48 4.19 -14.69 -2.53
CA ARG A 48 2.80 -15.12 -2.39
C ARG A 48 2.14 -14.39 -1.24
N ILE A 49 0.87 -14.05 -1.36
CA ILE A 49 0.15 -13.29 -0.33
C ILE A 49 0.15 -14.00 1.02
N GLU A 50 0.13 -15.34 1.04
CA GLU A 50 0.19 -16.15 2.26
C GLU A 50 1.50 -15.98 3.05
N ASP A 51 2.58 -15.58 2.38
CA ASP A 51 3.91 -15.39 2.93
C ASP A 51 4.26 -13.89 3.11
N ALA A 52 3.35 -12.97 2.77
CA ALA A 52 3.61 -11.52 2.85
C ALA A 52 3.95 -11.03 4.26
N HIS A 53 3.33 -11.59 5.30
CA HIS A 53 3.65 -11.27 6.70
C HIS A 53 5.10 -11.65 7.06
N LYS A 54 5.64 -12.74 6.50
CA LYS A 54 7.03 -13.14 6.71
C LYS A 54 7.99 -12.17 6.05
N LEU A 55 7.66 -11.71 4.85
CA LEU A 55 8.42 -10.67 4.16
C LEU A 55 8.47 -9.36 4.97
N VAL A 56 7.32 -8.96 5.54
CA VAL A 56 7.24 -7.77 6.41
C VAL A 56 8.13 -7.95 7.64
N ALA A 57 8.10 -9.13 8.28
CA ALA A 57 8.96 -9.41 9.42
C ALA A 57 10.45 -9.38 9.06
N SER A 58 10.85 -10.02 7.95
CA SER A 58 12.26 -10.08 7.53
C SER A 58 12.82 -8.75 7.02
N GLU A 59 11.96 -7.83 6.58
CA GLU A 59 12.34 -6.54 6.00
C GLU A 59 11.79 -5.36 6.80
N ALA A 60 11.53 -5.55 8.10
CA ALA A 60 10.80 -4.60 8.95
C ALA A 60 11.37 -3.18 8.88
N ASP A 61 12.70 -3.02 8.88
CA ASP A 61 13.35 -1.72 8.81
C ASP A 61 13.08 -0.97 7.50
N LEU A 62 12.99 -1.69 6.37
CA LEU A 62 12.62 -1.08 5.09
C LEU A 62 11.15 -0.61 5.13
N PHE A 63 10.25 -1.42 5.69
CA PHE A 63 8.84 -1.06 5.83
C PHE A 63 8.63 0.13 6.77
N ARG A 64 9.39 0.22 7.87
CA ARG A 64 9.42 1.39 8.76
C ARG A 64 9.90 2.64 8.00
N GLY A 65 10.99 2.52 7.26
CA GLY A 65 11.66 3.64 6.58
C GLY A 65 10.93 4.17 5.34
N MET A 66 10.07 3.38 4.69
CA MET A 66 9.53 3.73 3.37
C MET A 66 8.39 4.76 3.35
N GLY A 67 7.89 5.14 4.52
CA GLY A 67 6.81 6.11 4.66
C GLY A 67 5.42 5.56 4.26
N ARG A 68 4.38 6.31 4.64
CA ARG A 68 2.97 5.93 4.49
C ARG A 68 2.58 5.67 3.05
N ALA A 69 3.02 6.48 2.10
CA ALA A 69 2.62 6.33 0.70
C ALA A 69 3.00 4.95 0.14
N ARG A 70 4.22 4.49 0.42
CA ARG A 70 4.70 3.16 0.00
C ARG A 70 4.04 2.03 0.78
N ARG A 71 3.84 2.19 2.09
CA ARG A 71 3.09 1.22 2.93
C ARG A 71 1.66 1.05 2.46
N LEU A 72 0.96 2.13 2.12
CA LEU A 72 -0.39 2.07 1.55
C LEU A 72 -0.42 1.36 0.20
N ARG A 73 0.58 1.56 -0.67
CA ARG A 73 0.65 0.80 -1.93
C ARG A 73 0.92 -0.68 -1.71
N PHE A 74 1.75 -1.05 -0.73
CA PHE A 74 1.91 -2.44 -0.32
C PHE A 74 0.60 -3.04 0.23
N LEU A 75 -0.10 -2.33 1.11
CA LEU A 75 -1.39 -2.77 1.65
C LEU A 75 -2.43 -2.93 0.53
N ALA A 76 -2.46 -2.01 -0.44
CA ALA A 76 -3.33 -2.12 -1.60
C ALA A 76 -2.98 -3.35 -2.46
N TRP A 77 -1.69 -3.64 -2.67
CA TRP A 77 -1.22 -4.85 -3.36
C TRP A 77 -1.67 -6.14 -2.64
N ALA A 78 -1.61 -6.15 -1.31
CA ALA A 78 -1.98 -7.29 -0.47
C ALA A 78 -3.51 -7.50 -0.43
N ALA A 79 -4.29 -6.42 -0.35
CA ALA A 79 -5.74 -6.48 -0.38
C ALA A 79 -6.27 -7.05 -1.70
N GLN A 80 -5.69 -6.66 -2.84
CA GLN A 80 -6.07 -7.18 -4.17
C GLN A 80 -5.84 -8.67 -4.34
N ARG A 81 -4.77 -9.18 -3.72
CA ARG A 81 -4.36 -10.58 -3.83
C ARG A 81 -5.04 -11.46 -2.80
N SER A 82 -5.67 -10.85 -1.80
CA SER A 82 -6.50 -11.54 -0.82
C SER A 82 -7.90 -11.69 -1.42
N THR A 83 -8.27 -12.93 -1.76
CA THR A 83 -9.64 -13.21 -2.22
C THR A 83 -10.60 -13.35 -1.03
N PRO A 84 -11.93 -13.19 -1.24
CA PRO A 84 -12.93 -13.46 -0.19
C PRO A 84 -12.82 -14.86 0.43
N ASP A 85 -12.22 -15.81 -0.30
CA ASP A 85 -12.01 -17.20 0.12
C ASP A 85 -10.70 -17.39 0.90
N ARG A 86 -9.82 -16.38 0.92
CA ARG A 86 -8.53 -16.38 1.65
C ARG A 86 -8.35 -15.13 2.52
N PRO A 87 -9.31 -14.77 3.39
CA PRO A 87 -9.23 -13.58 4.24
C PRO A 87 -8.11 -13.68 5.28
N SER A 88 -7.64 -14.90 5.59
CA SER A 88 -6.58 -15.14 6.57
C SER A 88 -5.21 -14.59 6.17
N ALA A 89 -4.89 -14.48 4.88
CA ALA A 89 -3.60 -13.95 4.44
C ALA A 89 -3.51 -12.43 4.65
N TRP A 90 -4.61 -11.71 4.40
CA TRP A 90 -4.75 -10.30 4.73
C TRP A 90 -4.70 -10.06 6.23
N ALA A 91 -5.46 -10.85 7.01
CA ALA A 91 -5.52 -10.71 8.46
C ALA A 91 -4.15 -10.88 9.13
N ARG A 92 -3.33 -11.81 8.64
CA ARG A 92 -1.96 -12.07 9.12
C ARG A 92 -1.01 -10.88 9.03
N LEU A 93 -1.27 -9.90 8.15
CA LEU A 93 -0.47 -8.67 8.09
C LEU A 93 -0.68 -7.77 9.31
N PHE A 94 -1.71 -8.04 10.12
CA PHE A 94 -2.05 -7.28 11.32
C PHE A 94 -1.90 -8.11 12.61
N GLU A 95 -1.44 -9.35 12.49
CA GLU A 95 -1.14 -10.18 13.65
C GLU A 95 0.20 -9.75 14.24
N LYS A 96 0.18 -9.37 15.52
CA LYS A 96 1.41 -9.12 16.27
C LYS A 96 2.03 -10.44 16.71
N SER A 97 3.35 -10.55 16.62
CA SER A 97 4.08 -11.70 17.15
C SER A 97 4.37 -11.50 18.63
N ASP A 98 4.14 -12.53 19.44
CA ASP A 98 4.48 -12.56 20.87
C ASP A 98 5.97 -12.85 21.15
N GLU A 99 6.77 -13.13 20.10
CA GLU A 99 8.17 -13.58 20.22
C GLU A 99 9.19 -12.41 20.21
N GLY A 100 9.71 -12.03 21.39
CA GLY A 100 11.04 -11.41 21.58
C GLY A 100 11.43 -10.15 20.78
N GLU A 101 12.69 -9.73 20.87
CA GLU A 101 13.21 -8.49 20.24
C GLU A 101 13.03 -8.46 18.70
N GLU A 102 13.08 -9.61 18.01
CA GLU A 102 12.79 -9.71 16.57
C GLU A 102 11.31 -9.45 16.25
N GLY A 103 10.39 -9.81 17.15
CA GLY A 103 8.96 -9.50 17.05
C GLY A 103 8.63 -8.02 17.27
N SER A 104 9.45 -7.29 18.02
CA SER A 104 9.32 -5.83 18.17
C SER A 104 9.43 -5.13 16.81
N GLY A 105 10.34 -5.63 15.96
CA GLY A 105 10.47 -5.40 14.52
C GLY A 105 9.14 -5.22 13.79
N ALA A 106 8.48 -6.35 13.63
CA ALA A 106 7.26 -6.50 12.86
C ALA A 106 6.07 -5.83 13.55
N ASN A 107 6.01 -5.85 14.88
CA ASN A 107 4.90 -5.27 15.64
C ASN A 107 4.79 -3.75 15.44
N ASP A 108 5.92 -3.04 15.36
CA ASP A 108 5.92 -1.61 15.03
C ASP A 108 5.39 -1.36 13.61
N VAL A 109 5.72 -2.23 12.64
CA VAL A 109 5.20 -2.13 11.28
C VAL A 109 3.70 -2.38 11.23
N VAL A 110 3.19 -3.33 12.03
CA VAL A 110 1.75 -3.56 12.19
C VAL A 110 1.05 -2.30 12.70
N ASP A 111 1.61 -1.63 13.72
CA ASP A 111 1.08 -0.37 14.23
C ASP A 111 1.07 0.73 13.16
N LEU A 112 2.15 0.84 12.38
CA LEU A 112 2.22 1.76 11.24
C LEU A 112 1.16 1.46 10.18
N PHE A 113 0.89 0.19 9.86
CA PHE A 113 -0.15 -0.18 8.90
C PHE A 113 -1.55 0.22 9.40
N VAL A 114 -1.84 0.00 10.68
CA VAL A 114 -3.11 0.42 11.28
C VAL A 114 -3.27 1.93 11.21
N ASP A 115 -2.23 2.68 11.55
CA ASP A 115 -2.24 4.14 11.51
C ASP A 115 -2.35 4.68 10.07
N ASP A 116 -1.71 4.04 9.10
CA ASP A 116 -1.83 4.39 7.69
C ASP A 116 -3.27 4.18 7.17
N ILE A 117 -3.93 3.07 7.55
CA ILE A 117 -5.33 2.83 7.20
C ILE A 117 -6.23 3.88 7.85
N ARG A 118 -6.01 4.22 9.12
CA ARG A 118 -6.75 5.27 9.82
C ARG A 118 -6.58 6.63 9.16
N ALA A 119 -5.37 6.98 8.73
CA ALA A 119 -5.11 8.21 8.01
C ALA A 119 -5.90 8.31 6.69
N MET A 120 -6.23 7.18 6.07
CA MET A 120 -7.05 7.12 4.87
C MET A 120 -8.57 7.14 5.14
N GLN A 121 -9.04 6.86 6.36
CA GLN A 121 -10.48 6.81 6.68
C GLN A 121 -11.19 8.14 6.44
N GLY A 122 -10.61 9.26 6.90
CA GLY A 122 -11.17 10.60 6.66
C GLY A 122 -11.26 10.96 5.17
N PRO A 123 -10.15 10.89 4.41
CA PRO A 123 -10.15 11.12 2.97
C PRO A 123 -11.11 10.22 2.18
N LEU A 124 -11.23 8.94 2.55
CA LEU A 124 -12.16 8.00 1.91
C LEU A 124 -13.62 8.31 2.28
N ALA A 125 -13.89 8.77 3.50
CA ALA A 125 -15.22 9.23 3.88
C ALA A 125 -15.61 10.51 3.11
N GLU A 126 -14.68 11.46 2.94
CA GLU A 126 -14.89 12.66 2.12
C GLU A 126 -15.17 12.29 0.65
N LEU A 127 -14.40 11.34 0.10
CA LEU A 127 -14.65 10.78 -1.21
C LEU A 127 -16.05 10.15 -1.28
N THR A 128 -16.42 9.34 -0.30
CA THR A 128 -17.73 8.67 -0.24
C THR A 128 -18.88 9.69 -0.18
N VAL A 129 -18.77 10.75 0.63
CA VAL A 129 -19.77 11.83 0.70
C VAL A 129 -19.88 12.60 -0.61
N ARG A 130 -18.76 12.93 -1.26
CA ARG A 130 -18.75 13.57 -2.59
C ARG A 130 -19.37 12.68 -3.67
N LEU A 131 -19.21 11.36 -3.54
CA LEU A 131 -19.74 10.38 -4.50
C LEU A 131 -21.20 9.99 -4.24
N ILE A 132 -21.70 10.06 -2.99
CA ILE A 132 -23.14 9.87 -2.65
C ILE A 132 -24.00 11.04 -3.17
N GLY A 133 -23.42 12.21 -3.36
CA GLY A 133 -24.10 13.38 -3.93
C GLY A 133 -24.49 13.25 -5.41
N ASP A 134 -24.10 12.17 -6.11
CA ASP A 134 -24.35 11.99 -7.54
C ASP A 134 -24.50 10.50 -7.90
N ALA A 135 -25.64 10.10 -8.47
CA ALA A 135 -26.01 8.70 -8.66
C ALA A 135 -25.13 7.94 -9.68
N GLU A 136 -24.36 8.64 -10.52
CA GLU A 136 -23.45 8.04 -11.50
C GLU A 136 -22.09 7.60 -10.91
N ASN A 137 -21.77 8.06 -9.69
CA ASN A 137 -20.44 8.00 -9.10
C ASN A 137 -20.09 6.66 -8.40
N VAL A 138 -21.02 5.71 -8.26
CA VAL A 138 -20.74 4.39 -7.65
C VAL A 138 -19.71 3.59 -8.47
N ARG A 139 -19.72 3.72 -9.81
CA ARG A 139 -18.68 3.13 -10.67
C ARG A 139 -17.31 3.79 -10.49
N ILE A 140 -17.30 5.08 -10.13
CA ILE A 140 -16.08 5.85 -9.87
C ILE A 140 -15.49 5.50 -8.50
N VAL A 141 -16.28 5.13 -7.49
CA VAL A 141 -15.76 4.57 -6.21
C VAL A 141 -14.96 3.29 -6.47
N SER A 142 -15.53 2.34 -7.21
CA SER A 142 -14.84 1.09 -7.56
C SER A 142 -13.59 1.36 -8.38
N ARG A 143 -13.62 2.36 -9.27
CA ARG A 143 -12.46 2.74 -10.08
C ARG A 143 -11.40 3.47 -9.28
N ALA A 144 -11.73 4.39 -8.37
CA ALA A 144 -10.78 5.08 -7.50
C ALA A 144 -10.13 4.11 -6.48
N ALA A 145 -10.91 3.15 -5.97
CA ALA A 145 -10.38 2.06 -5.17
C ALA A 145 -9.44 1.16 -6.00
N GLN A 146 -9.76 0.88 -7.26
CA GLN A 146 -8.86 0.22 -8.23
C GLN A 146 -7.65 1.08 -8.60
N ASP A 147 -7.77 2.40 -8.66
CA ASP A 147 -6.69 3.30 -9.06
C ASP A 147 -5.67 3.43 -7.91
N ILE A 148 -6.10 3.42 -6.64
CA ILE A 148 -5.21 3.30 -5.46
C ILE A 148 -4.40 2.00 -5.54
N VAL A 149 -5.03 0.97 -6.13
CA VAL A 149 -4.60 -0.41 -6.27
C VAL A 149 -3.66 -0.62 -7.46
N GLU A 150 -3.85 0.10 -8.56
CA GLU A 150 -3.05 -0.05 -9.78
C GLU A 150 -1.62 0.49 -9.59
N ALA A 151 -0.66 -0.32 -10.04
CA ALA A 151 0.70 0.15 -10.29
C ALA A 151 0.79 0.67 -11.72
N PRO A 152 1.53 1.78 -11.96
CA PRO A 152 1.83 2.18 -13.33
C PRO A 152 2.48 1.01 -14.05
N ALA A 153 2.02 0.74 -15.27
CA ALA A 153 2.66 -0.26 -16.12
C ALA A 153 4.15 0.14 -16.30
N PRO A 154 5.10 -0.81 -16.24
CA PRO A 154 6.49 -0.50 -16.52
C PRO A 154 6.57 0.12 -17.91
N ALA A 155 7.18 1.30 -18.01
CA ALA A 155 7.46 1.93 -19.29
C ALA A 155 8.45 1.04 -20.05
N GLY A 156 7.95 0.25 -21.01
CA GLY A 156 8.78 -0.68 -21.75
C GLY A 156 8.17 -1.13 -23.06
N GLY A 157 8.73 -0.59 -24.15
CA GLY A 157 8.88 -1.30 -25.42
C GLY A 157 7.80 -1.09 -26.46
N MET A 158 7.98 -0.08 -27.31
CA MET A 158 7.58 -0.22 -28.71
C MET A 158 8.34 -1.41 -29.33
N PRO A 159 7.67 -2.33 -30.04
CA PRO A 159 8.22 -2.87 -31.28
C PRO A 159 8.12 -1.84 -32.43
#